data_AF-A0AAV8WFV6-F1
#
_entry.id   AF-A0AAV8WFV6-F1
#
_cell.length_a   1.000
_cell.length_b   1.000
_cell.length_c   1.000
_cell.angle_alpha   90.00
_cell.angle_beta   90.00
_cell.angle_gamma   90.00
#
_symmetry.space_group_name_H-M   'P 1'
#
loop_
_entity.id
_entity.type
_entity.pdbx_description
1 polymer ?
#
loop_
_entity_poly.entity_id
_entity_poly.type
_entity_poly.pdbx_seq_one_letter_code
_entity_poly.pdbx_strand_id
1 'polypeptide(L)'
;MAEENDNNLSEEEYKVRRRINKHGPKEEKPRKTRFDVLAIPHRRIILDTYQNHSYHFPKDKAQRMKHQLQELYAMTPEETEKYFEQLKNEENQIAKQKMLKIMLKQLYRKQQREKQVSKAYKFVERLLKQGMMHAFNHAVPPLISVRLRNLSDIILEQICDLRNIDIPDRENPDQFGLFLIAISDWIAIAIESVYYGVQLKKNVELEVIEEQRKTQSKGSKKAKKGTEVDEEEIRVHGEEDLTDQDFE
;
A
#
# COMPACT_ATOMS: atom_id res chain seq x y z
N MET A 1 5.44 -56.18 65.99
CA MET A 1 5.35 -56.93 64.73
C MET A 1 3.95 -56.73 64.17
N ALA A 2 3.90 -56.22 62.93
CA ALA A 2 2.76 -56.13 62.00
C ALA A 2 1.50 -55.44 62.53
N GLU A 3 1.24 -54.17 62.22
CA GLU A 3 0.76 -53.61 60.93
C GLU A 3 -0.64 -54.10 60.53
N GLU A 4 -1.41 -53.13 59.99
CA GLU A 4 -2.66 -53.27 59.23
C GLU A 4 -3.97 -53.35 60.02
N ASN A 5 -4.62 -52.18 60.16
CA ASN A 5 -5.93 -52.01 59.53
C ASN A 5 -6.20 -50.53 59.29
N ASP A 6 -5.58 -50.04 58.22
CA ASP A 6 -5.92 -48.79 57.58
C ASP A 6 -7.38 -48.83 57.09
N ASN A 7 -8.11 -47.80 57.52
CA ASN A 7 -9.04 -47.02 56.71
C ASN A 7 -9.33 -47.56 55.30
N ASN A 8 -10.30 -48.46 55.18
CA ASN A 8 -10.95 -48.77 53.91
C ASN A 8 -12.47 -48.61 54.03
N LEU A 9 -12.91 -47.40 54.36
CA LEU A 9 -14.25 -46.96 53.97
C LEU A 9 -14.19 -46.60 52.49
N SER A 10 -15.02 -47.26 51.68
CA SER A 10 -15.11 -47.03 50.23
C SER A 10 -15.35 -45.54 49.93
N GLU A 11 -14.75 -45.03 48.85
CA GLU A 11 -15.01 -43.66 48.36
C GLU A 11 -16.50 -43.37 48.18
N GLU A 12 -17.32 -44.40 47.95
CA GLU A 12 -18.77 -44.30 47.88
C GLU A 12 -19.40 -43.97 49.23
N GLU A 13 -18.93 -44.57 50.33
CA GLU A 13 -19.43 -44.28 51.68
C GLU A 13 -19.04 -42.87 52.13
N TYR A 14 -17.84 -42.39 51.76
CA TYR A 14 -17.46 -41.00 51.96
C TYR A 14 -18.29 -40.01 51.13
N LYS A 15 -18.66 -40.38 49.89
CA LYS A 15 -19.58 -39.58 49.05
C LYS A 15 -21.00 -39.58 49.59
N VAL A 16 -21.49 -40.69 50.15
CA VAL A 16 -22.82 -40.81 50.76
C VAL A 16 -22.89 -39.98 52.05
N ARG A 17 -21.89 -40.06 52.95
CA ARG A 17 -21.84 -39.25 54.18
C ARG A 17 -21.72 -37.74 53.89
N ARG A 18 -21.01 -37.33 52.84
CA ARG A 18 -20.95 -35.93 52.39
C ARG A 18 -22.26 -35.43 51.76
N ARG A 19 -23.12 -36.31 51.26
CA ARG A 19 -24.46 -35.94 50.74
C ARG A 19 -25.47 -35.75 51.87
N ILE A 20 -25.40 -36.58 52.93
CA ILE A 20 -26.33 -36.51 54.06
C ILE A 20 -26.14 -35.22 54.89
N ASN A 21 -24.89 -34.74 55.03
CA ASN A 21 -24.58 -33.55 55.84
C ASN A 21 -24.55 -32.20 55.07
N LYS A 22 -24.88 -32.17 53.76
CA LYS A 22 -24.88 -30.92 52.97
C LYS A 22 -26.18 -30.12 53.08
N HIS A 23 -27.16 -30.65 53.79
CA HIS A 23 -28.43 -30.00 54.08
C HIS A 23 -28.65 -29.98 55.60
N GLY A 24 -27.85 -29.16 56.31
CA GLY A 24 -28.36 -28.59 57.56
C GLY A 24 -29.69 -27.87 57.29
N PRO A 25 -30.54 -27.67 58.31
CA PRO A 25 -31.84 -27.05 58.11
C PRO A 25 -31.62 -25.67 57.50
N LYS A 26 -31.87 -25.55 56.19
CA LYS A 26 -32.00 -24.24 55.56
C LYS A 26 -33.21 -23.65 56.25
N GLU A 27 -33.00 -22.59 57.03
CA GLU A 27 -34.11 -21.76 57.51
C GLU A 27 -34.99 -21.48 56.28
N GLU A 28 -36.15 -22.12 56.24
CA GLU A 28 -37.09 -21.94 55.15
C GLU A 28 -37.57 -20.50 55.28
N LYS A 29 -36.98 -19.61 54.47
CA LYS A 29 -37.49 -18.25 54.33
C LYS A 29 -38.99 -18.39 54.06
N PRO A 30 -39.85 -17.67 54.78
CA PRO A 30 -41.29 -17.82 54.64
C PRO A 30 -41.66 -17.73 53.16
N ARG A 31 -42.38 -18.73 52.66
CA ARG A 31 -42.82 -18.77 51.27
C ARG A 31 -43.69 -17.53 51.04
N LYS A 32 -43.13 -16.54 50.36
CA LYS A 32 -43.83 -15.29 50.04
C LYS A 32 -45.10 -15.63 49.28
N THR A 33 -46.23 -15.13 49.76
CA THR A 33 -47.50 -15.31 49.04
C THR A 33 -47.42 -14.56 47.71
N ARG A 34 -48.27 -14.93 46.74
CA ARG A 34 -48.34 -14.21 45.46
C ARG A 34 -48.60 -12.72 45.66
N PHE A 35 -49.39 -12.37 46.68
CA PHE A 35 -49.62 -10.98 47.07
C PHE A 35 -48.35 -10.28 47.54
N ASP A 36 -47.52 -10.94 48.37
CA ASP A 36 -46.24 -10.38 48.83
C ASP A 36 -45.25 -10.17 47.69
N VAL A 37 -45.27 -11.01 46.65
CA VAL A 37 -44.41 -10.84 45.47
C VAL A 37 -44.86 -9.66 44.62
N LEU A 38 -46.17 -9.49 44.43
CA LEU A 38 -46.75 -8.38 43.67
C LEU A 38 -46.69 -7.04 44.42
N ALA A 39 -46.65 -7.07 45.75
CA ALA A 39 -46.50 -5.89 46.59
C ALA A 39 -45.08 -5.31 46.53
N ILE A 40 -44.09 -6.05 46.03
CA ILE A 40 -42.72 -5.56 45.84
C ILE A 40 -42.69 -4.71 44.56
N PRO A 41 -42.43 -3.39 44.65
CA PRO A 41 -42.36 -2.55 43.47
C PRO A 41 -41.17 -2.94 42.57
N HIS A 42 -41.35 -2.77 41.27
CA HIS A 42 -40.30 -3.08 40.29
C HIS A 42 -39.07 -2.18 40.50
N ARG A 43 -37.86 -2.71 40.28
CA ARG A 43 -36.58 -2.00 40.53
C ARG A 43 -36.51 -0.61 39.89
N ARG A 44 -37.06 -0.47 38.68
CA ARG A 44 -37.14 0.81 37.95
C ARG A 44 -38.03 1.83 38.67
N ILE A 45 -39.15 1.40 39.23
CA ILE A 45 -40.11 2.28 39.92
C ILE A 45 -39.50 2.79 41.23
N ILE A 46 -38.76 1.94 41.96
CA ILE A 46 -38.04 2.34 43.18
C ILE A 46 -36.95 3.38 42.83
N LEU A 47 -36.23 3.17 41.72
CA LEU A 47 -35.19 4.10 41.28
C LEU A 47 -35.79 5.46 40.90
N ASP A 48 -36.88 5.44 40.14
CA ASP A 48 -37.58 6.63 39.66
C ASP A 48 -38.19 7.43 40.82
N THR A 49 -38.84 6.75 41.77
CA THR A 49 -39.36 7.36 43.00
C THR A 49 -38.26 7.93 43.89
N TYR A 50 -37.10 7.28 43.98
CA TYR A 50 -35.96 7.83 44.70
C TYR A 50 -35.35 9.06 44.01
N GLN A 51 -35.23 9.05 42.68
CA GLN A 51 -34.67 10.18 41.91
C GLN A 51 -35.60 11.39 41.92
N ASN A 52 -36.90 11.18 41.65
CA ASN A 52 -37.85 12.26 41.40
C ASN A 52 -38.65 12.67 42.64
N HIS A 53 -38.74 11.83 43.67
CA HIS A 53 -39.62 12.07 44.82
C HIS A 53 -38.95 11.83 46.19
N SER A 54 -37.62 11.65 46.26
CA SER A 54 -36.92 11.40 47.55
C SER A 54 -37.11 12.49 48.59
N TYR A 55 -37.28 13.74 48.16
CA TYR A 55 -37.45 14.90 49.05
C TYR A 55 -38.82 14.96 49.73
N HIS A 56 -39.83 14.24 49.23
CA HIS A 56 -41.15 14.15 49.86
C HIS A 56 -41.18 13.14 51.02
N PHE A 57 -40.18 12.27 51.14
CA PHE A 57 -40.13 11.24 52.16
C PHE A 57 -39.27 11.67 53.36
N PRO A 58 -39.58 11.19 54.58
CA PRO A 58 -38.69 11.37 55.72
C PRO A 58 -37.32 10.71 55.45
N LYS A 59 -36.25 11.31 55.97
CA LYS A 59 -34.85 10.94 55.68
C LYS A 59 -34.57 9.44 55.87
N ASP A 60 -35.18 8.82 56.87
CA ASP A 60 -35.02 7.39 57.16
C ASP A 60 -35.57 6.49 56.05
N LYS A 61 -36.71 6.86 55.44
CA LYS A 61 -37.31 6.10 54.33
C LYS A 61 -36.51 6.28 53.04
N ALA A 62 -36.01 7.48 52.78
CA ALA A 62 -35.13 7.75 51.65
C ALA A 62 -33.81 6.94 51.76
N GLN A 63 -33.23 6.84 52.96
CA GLN A 63 -32.04 6.02 53.20
C GLN A 63 -32.31 4.52 53.02
N ARG A 64 -33.48 4.02 53.45
CA ARG A 64 -33.88 2.62 53.20
C ARG A 64 -34.05 2.34 51.70
N MET A 65 -34.69 3.24 50.96
CA MET A 65 -34.80 3.15 49.50
C MET A 65 -33.43 3.16 48.84
N LYS A 66 -32.51 4.02 49.30
CA LYS A 66 -31.13 4.06 48.81
C LYS A 66 -30.41 2.73 49.05
N HIS A 67 -30.50 2.17 50.25
CA HIS A 67 -29.88 0.88 50.58
C HIS A 67 -30.49 -0.27 49.77
N GLN A 68 -31.80 -0.29 49.62
CA GLN A 68 -32.51 -1.28 48.81
C GLN A 68 -32.11 -1.17 47.33
N LEU A 69 -31.95 0.04 46.79
CA LEU A 69 -31.43 0.25 45.45
C LEU A 69 -29.98 -0.22 45.31
N GLN A 70 -29.13 0.05 46.31
CA GLN A 70 -27.75 -0.44 46.33
C GLN A 70 -27.70 -1.97 46.31
N GLU A 71 -28.54 -2.67 47.06
CA GLU A 71 -28.63 -4.13 47.02
C GLU A 71 -29.17 -4.65 45.68
N LEU A 72 -30.16 -3.98 45.09
CA LEU A 72 -30.79 -4.41 43.84
C LEU A 72 -29.94 -4.15 42.59
N TYR A 73 -29.03 -3.18 42.64
CA TYR A 73 -28.10 -2.82 41.56
C TYR A 73 -26.66 -3.24 41.85
N ALA A 74 -26.35 -3.72 43.05
CA ALA A 74 -25.09 -4.41 43.32
C ALA A 74 -25.07 -5.69 42.47
N MET A 75 -24.33 -5.63 41.36
CA MET A 75 -24.05 -6.83 40.58
C MET A 75 -23.16 -7.76 41.40
N THR A 76 -23.47 -9.05 41.37
CA THR A 76 -22.54 -10.06 41.86
C THR A 76 -21.30 -10.10 40.95
N PRO A 77 -20.12 -10.50 41.47
CA PRO A 77 -18.90 -10.58 40.65
C PRO A 77 -19.11 -11.43 39.38
N GLU A 78 -19.86 -12.52 39.47
CA GLU A 78 -20.21 -13.38 38.32
C GLU A 78 -21.07 -12.67 37.26
N GLU A 79 -21.97 -11.77 37.67
CA GLU A 79 -22.80 -10.97 36.74
C GLU A 79 -21.98 -9.87 36.08
N THR A 80 -21.02 -9.28 36.79
CA THR A 80 -20.12 -8.27 36.20
C THR A 80 -19.21 -8.87 35.13
N GLU A 81 -18.67 -10.07 35.36
CA GLU A 81 -17.83 -10.77 34.37
C GLU A 81 -18.62 -11.03 33.08
N LYS A 82 -19.85 -11.57 33.19
CA LYS A 82 -20.72 -11.80 32.03
C LYS A 82 -21.06 -10.52 31.27
N TYR A 83 -21.30 -9.42 31.98
CA TYR A 83 -21.57 -8.12 31.36
C TYR A 83 -20.37 -7.62 30.54
N PHE A 84 -19.16 -7.69 31.11
CA PHE A 84 -17.95 -7.28 30.39
C PHE A 84 -17.60 -8.22 29.24
N GLU A 85 -17.88 -9.51 29.36
CA GLU A 85 -17.77 -10.46 28.24
C GLU A 85 -18.73 -10.11 27.09
N GLN A 86 -19.98 -9.76 27.40
CA GLN A 86 -20.95 -9.32 26.40
C GLN A 86 -20.49 -8.06 25.68
N LEU A 87 -20.02 -7.05 26.42
CA LEU A 87 -19.45 -5.82 25.84
C LEU A 87 -18.28 -6.12 24.91
N LYS A 88 -17.32 -6.96 25.35
CA LYS A 88 -16.18 -7.36 24.51
C LYS A 88 -16.64 -8.09 23.25
N ASN A 89 -17.66 -8.95 23.36
CA ASN A 89 -18.21 -9.67 22.22
C ASN A 89 -18.88 -8.73 21.22
N GLU A 90 -19.64 -7.74 21.69
CA GLU A 90 -20.26 -6.72 20.84
C GLU A 90 -19.20 -5.86 20.12
N GLU A 91 -18.18 -5.40 20.84
CA GLU A 91 -17.06 -4.66 20.25
C GLU A 91 -16.35 -5.48 19.16
N ASN A 92 -16.09 -6.75 19.43
CA ASN A 92 -15.48 -7.69 18.48
C ASN A 92 -16.36 -7.89 17.23
N GLN A 93 -17.68 -7.98 17.40
CA GLN A 93 -18.61 -8.09 16.26
C GLN A 93 -18.60 -6.83 15.40
N ILE A 94 -18.61 -5.64 16.03
CA ILE A 94 -18.53 -4.37 15.32
C ILE A 94 -17.20 -4.26 14.57
N ALA A 95 -16.08 -4.66 15.18
CA ALA A 95 -14.77 -4.67 14.54
C ALA A 95 -14.74 -5.61 13.31
N LYS A 96 -15.31 -6.81 13.42
CA LYS A 96 -15.44 -7.75 12.30
C LYS A 96 -16.27 -7.16 11.15
N GLN A 97 -17.41 -6.54 11.46
CA GLN A 97 -18.25 -5.89 10.44
C GLN A 97 -17.52 -4.74 9.72
N LYS A 98 -16.75 -3.93 10.45
CA LYS A 98 -15.90 -2.88 9.86
C LYS A 98 -14.85 -3.45 8.91
N MET A 99 -14.16 -4.52 9.32
CA MET A 99 -13.17 -5.20 8.47
C MET A 99 -13.79 -5.76 7.19
N LEU A 100 -14.94 -6.43 7.29
CA LEU A 100 -15.66 -6.95 6.12
C LEU A 100 -16.03 -5.84 5.14
N LYS A 101 -16.54 -4.70 5.64
CA LYS A 101 -16.89 -3.55 4.81
C LYS A 101 -15.68 -2.98 4.07
N ILE A 102 -14.51 -2.91 4.73
CA ILE A 102 -13.26 -2.47 4.11
C ILE A 102 -12.84 -3.45 3.02
N MET A 103 -12.86 -4.75 3.31
CA MET A 103 -12.49 -5.80 2.36
C MET A 103 -13.40 -5.79 1.11
N LEU A 104 -14.71 -5.71 1.30
CA LEU A 104 -15.70 -5.60 0.21
C LEU A 104 -15.46 -4.36 -0.66
N LYS A 105 -15.17 -3.21 -0.03
CA LYS A 105 -14.85 -1.97 -0.77
C LYS A 105 -13.57 -2.12 -1.59
N GLN A 106 -12.56 -2.81 -1.08
CA GLN A 106 -11.32 -3.08 -1.81
C GLN A 106 -11.56 -4.02 -3.00
N LEU A 107 -12.31 -5.10 -2.81
CA LEU A 107 -12.66 -6.04 -3.88
C LEU A 107 -13.44 -5.34 -5.00
N TYR A 108 -14.44 -4.53 -4.65
CA TYR A 108 -15.21 -3.76 -5.62
C TYR A 108 -14.32 -2.80 -6.44
N ARG A 109 -13.38 -2.11 -5.77
CA ARG A 109 -12.42 -1.24 -6.45
C ARG A 109 -11.52 -1.99 -7.42
N LYS A 110 -11.03 -3.18 -7.04
CA LYS A 110 -10.22 -4.03 -7.93
C LYS A 110 -11.01 -4.44 -9.17
N GLN A 111 -12.25 -4.92 -8.99
CA GLN A 111 -13.11 -5.32 -10.09
C GLN A 111 -13.43 -4.16 -11.04
N GLN A 112 -13.65 -2.95 -10.50
CA GLN A 112 -13.87 -1.76 -11.33
C GLN A 112 -12.62 -1.37 -12.14
N ARG A 113 -11.43 -1.47 -11.53
CA ARG A 113 -10.16 -1.25 -12.26
C ARG A 113 -9.98 -2.25 -13.39
N GLU A 114 -10.23 -3.53 -13.16
CA GLU A 114 -10.14 -4.56 -14.21
C GLU A 114 -11.12 -4.28 -15.37
N LYS A 115 -12.34 -3.84 -15.06
CA LYS A 115 -13.32 -3.41 -16.08
C LYS A 115 -12.84 -2.19 -16.87
N GLN A 116 -12.20 -1.22 -16.21
CA GLN A 116 -11.65 -0.04 -16.90
C GLN A 116 -10.46 -0.41 -17.77
N VAL A 117 -9.55 -1.25 -17.26
CA VAL A 117 -8.37 -1.73 -17.98
C VAL A 117 -8.77 -2.53 -19.21
N SER A 118 -9.72 -3.46 -19.08
CA SER A 118 -10.23 -4.23 -20.23
C SER A 118 -10.93 -3.34 -21.28
N LYS A 119 -11.67 -2.31 -20.85
CA LYS A 119 -12.24 -1.30 -21.77
C LYS A 119 -11.15 -0.50 -22.47
N ALA A 120 -10.11 -0.09 -21.75
CA ALA A 120 -8.98 0.64 -22.32
C ALA A 120 -8.25 -0.21 -23.35
N TYR A 121 -7.95 -1.48 -23.06
CA TYR A 121 -7.35 -2.40 -24.02
C TYR A 121 -8.21 -2.59 -25.27
N LYS A 122 -9.53 -2.79 -25.13
CA LYS A 122 -10.45 -2.88 -26.27
C LYS A 122 -10.47 -1.61 -27.10
N PHE A 123 -10.37 -0.44 -26.47
CA PHE A 123 -10.29 0.84 -27.16
C PHE A 123 -8.98 0.97 -27.95
N VAL A 124 -7.85 0.68 -27.31
CA VAL A 124 -6.52 0.69 -27.95
C VAL A 124 -6.48 -0.31 -29.11
N GLU A 125 -7.02 -1.51 -28.93
CA GLU A 125 -7.12 -2.52 -29.99
C GLU A 125 -7.93 -2.01 -31.19
N ARG A 126 -9.08 -1.37 -30.96
CA ARG A 126 -9.87 -0.77 -32.04
C ARG A 126 -9.13 0.36 -32.74
N LEU A 127 -8.45 1.21 -31.98
CA LEU A 127 -7.66 2.33 -32.50
C LEU A 127 -6.49 1.82 -33.35
N LEU A 128 -5.79 0.79 -32.88
CA LEU A 128 -4.72 0.13 -33.63
C LEU A 128 -5.27 -0.52 -34.91
N LYS A 129 -6.39 -1.26 -34.84
CA LYS A 129 -7.02 -1.84 -36.04
C LYS A 129 -7.41 -0.76 -37.04
N GLN A 130 -8.03 0.34 -36.59
CA GLN A 130 -8.40 1.46 -37.45
C GLN A 130 -7.16 2.16 -38.03
N GLY A 131 -6.11 2.38 -37.22
CA GLY A 131 -4.86 2.98 -37.65
C GLY A 131 -4.11 2.11 -38.67
N MET A 132 -4.05 0.80 -38.45
CA MET A 132 -3.45 -0.16 -39.39
C MET A 132 -4.25 -0.24 -40.69
N MET A 133 -5.59 -0.31 -40.62
CA MET A 133 -6.43 -0.30 -41.82
C MET A 133 -6.31 1.02 -42.58
N HIS A 134 -6.23 2.15 -41.88
CA HIS A 134 -6.01 3.45 -42.51
C HIS A 134 -4.64 3.55 -43.16
N ALA A 135 -3.59 3.09 -42.49
CA ALA A 135 -2.22 3.04 -43.02
C ALA A 135 -2.11 2.08 -44.21
N PHE A 136 -2.83 0.97 -44.20
CA PHE A 136 -2.92 0.05 -45.33
C PHE A 136 -3.62 0.70 -46.54
N ASN A 137 -4.76 1.37 -46.31
CA ASN A 137 -5.52 2.02 -47.37
C ASN A 137 -4.85 3.29 -47.92
N HIS A 138 -4.03 3.96 -47.12
CA HIS A 138 -3.30 5.19 -47.48
C HIS A 138 -1.80 4.99 -47.28
N ALA A 139 -1.28 3.88 -47.78
CA ALA A 139 0.15 3.61 -47.74
C ALA A 139 0.86 4.63 -48.63
N VAL A 140 1.36 5.71 -48.04
CA VAL A 140 2.41 6.51 -48.67
C VAL A 140 3.62 5.58 -48.69
N PRO A 141 4.09 5.11 -49.86
CA PRO A 141 5.25 4.25 -49.90
C PRO A 141 6.41 5.02 -49.24
N PRO A 142 7.02 4.46 -48.18
CA PRO A 142 8.14 5.14 -47.55
C PRO A 142 9.22 5.39 -48.61
N LEU A 143 9.61 6.67 -48.75
CA LEU A 143 10.71 7.06 -49.61
C LEU A 143 12.00 6.63 -48.92
N ILE A 144 12.49 5.46 -49.31
CA ILE A 144 13.62 4.79 -48.67
C ILE A 144 14.90 5.17 -49.41
N SER A 145 15.89 5.65 -48.67
CA SER A 145 17.25 5.78 -49.19
C SER A 145 17.84 4.39 -49.45
N VAL A 146 18.73 4.24 -50.45
CA VAL A 146 19.32 2.94 -50.83
C VAL A 146 19.89 2.17 -49.62
N ARG A 147 20.45 2.89 -48.63
CA ARG A 147 20.95 2.29 -47.38
C ARG A 147 19.84 1.67 -46.52
N LEU A 148 18.73 2.39 -46.34
CA LEU A 148 17.58 1.91 -45.57
C LEU A 148 16.92 0.72 -46.27
N ARG A 149 17.03 0.61 -47.59
CA ARG A 149 16.51 -0.53 -48.36
C ARG A 149 17.21 -1.81 -47.95
N ASN A 150 18.54 -1.81 -47.90
CA ASN A 150 19.31 -2.98 -47.46
C ASN A 150 18.96 -3.40 -46.03
N LEU A 151 18.80 -2.42 -45.13
CA LEU A 151 18.43 -2.68 -43.74
C LEU A 151 17.00 -3.25 -43.64
N SER A 152 16.08 -2.72 -44.46
CA SER A 152 14.72 -3.22 -44.57
C SER A 152 14.68 -4.63 -45.15
N ASP A 153 15.49 -4.95 -46.16
CA ASP A 153 15.57 -6.29 -46.76
C ASP A 153 16.04 -7.33 -45.74
N ILE A 154 17.04 -6.98 -44.90
CA ILE A 154 17.48 -7.84 -43.79
C ILE A 154 16.33 -8.06 -42.79
N ILE A 155 15.57 -7.02 -42.44
CA ILE A 155 14.44 -7.14 -41.52
C ILE A 155 13.32 -7.99 -42.12
N LEU A 156 13.05 -7.81 -43.41
CA LEU A 156 12.03 -8.55 -44.14
C LEU A 156 12.36 -10.04 -44.14
N GLU A 157 13.61 -10.40 -44.45
CA GLU A 157 14.13 -11.77 -44.37
C GLU A 157 13.89 -12.36 -42.97
N GLN A 158 14.25 -11.64 -41.91
CA GLN A 158 14.03 -12.11 -40.54
C GLN A 158 12.55 -12.28 -40.16
N ILE A 159 11.66 -11.39 -40.63
CA ILE A 159 10.22 -11.51 -40.40
C ILE A 159 9.64 -12.72 -41.14
N CYS A 160 10.10 -12.94 -42.38
CA CYS A 160 9.70 -14.07 -43.22
C CYS A 160 10.18 -15.40 -42.63
N ASP A 161 11.43 -15.47 -42.14
CA ASP A 161 11.97 -16.63 -41.44
C ASP A 161 11.16 -16.98 -40.18
N LEU A 162 10.84 -15.97 -39.36
CA LEU A 162 10.03 -16.17 -38.15
C LEU A 162 8.62 -16.68 -38.43
N ARG A 163 8.11 -16.41 -39.64
CA ARG A 163 6.75 -16.81 -40.05
C ARG A 163 6.74 -18.01 -40.99
N ASN A 164 7.91 -18.53 -41.40
CA ASN A 164 8.06 -19.54 -42.45
C ASN A 164 7.30 -19.18 -43.74
N ILE A 165 7.47 -17.95 -44.21
CA ILE A 165 6.83 -17.44 -45.45
C ILE A 165 7.94 -17.10 -46.44
N ASP A 166 7.69 -17.35 -47.73
CA ASP A 166 8.62 -16.97 -48.80
C ASP A 166 8.79 -15.44 -48.86
N ILE A 167 10.02 -15.00 -49.14
CA ILE A 167 10.37 -13.58 -49.18
C ILE A 167 9.66 -12.93 -50.38
N PRO A 168 8.79 -11.93 -50.16
CA PRO A 168 8.07 -11.29 -51.24
C PRO A 168 9.01 -10.40 -52.07
N ASP A 169 8.89 -10.49 -53.39
CA ASP A 169 9.66 -9.65 -54.30
C ASP A 169 9.13 -8.21 -54.32
N ARG A 170 10.03 -7.21 -54.35
CA ARG A 170 9.67 -5.79 -54.30
C ARG A 170 9.18 -5.25 -55.65
N GLU A 171 9.50 -5.91 -56.77
CA GLU A 171 9.10 -5.46 -58.10
C GLU A 171 7.65 -5.83 -58.45
N ASN A 172 7.19 -7.00 -57.99
CA ASN A 172 5.81 -7.47 -58.18
C ASN A 172 5.23 -8.08 -56.89
N PRO A 173 4.97 -7.26 -55.86
CA PRO A 173 4.51 -7.79 -54.59
C PRO A 173 3.01 -8.13 -54.61
N ASP A 174 2.66 -9.28 -54.04
CA ASP A 174 1.28 -9.63 -53.70
C ASP A 174 0.75 -8.71 -52.57
N GLN A 175 -0.57 -8.65 -52.33
CA GLN A 175 -1.16 -7.75 -51.32
C GLN A 175 -0.57 -7.96 -49.91
N PHE A 176 -0.28 -9.22 -49.57
CA PHE A 176 0.39 -9.58 -48.32
C PHE A 176 1.88 -9.21 -48.35
N GLY A 177 2.53 -9.34 -49.50
CA GLY A 177 3.92 -8.91 -49.71
C GLY A 177 4.11 -7.41 -49.53
N LEU A 178 3.20 -6.59 -50.08
CA LEU A 178 3.18 -5.13 -49.89
C LEU A 178 3.12 -4.75 -48.41
N PHE A 179 2.31 -5.46 -47.62
CA PHE A 179 2.18 -5.22 -46.20
C PHE A 179 3.46 -5.57 -45.42
N LEU A 180 4.07 -6.73 -45.71
CA LEU A 180 5.32 -7.14 -45.08
C LEU A 180 6.47 -6.17 -45.43
N ILE A 181 6.58 -5.79 -46.71
CA ILE A 181 7.55 -4.82 -47.20
C ILE A 181 7.36 -3.49 -46.46
N ALA A 182 6.13 -2.97 -46.39
CA ALA A 182 5.85 -1.73 -45.67
C ALA A 182 6.25 -1.83 -44.19
N ILE A 183 5.91 -2.93 -43.50
CA ILE A 183 6.32 -3.12 -42.09
C ILE A 183 7.84 -3.10 -41.95
N SER A 184 8.55 -3.85 -42.80
CA SER A 184 10.02 -3.89 -42.76
C SER A 184 10.63 -2.50 -42.97
N ASP A 185 10.06 -1.72 -43.88
CA ASP A 185 10.49 -0.36 -44.18
C ASP A 185 10.24 0.60 -42.99
N TRP A 186 9.09 0.48 -42.32
CA TRP A 186 8.78 1.28 -41.12
C TRP A 186 9.69 0.94 -39.94
N ILE A 187 10.01 -0.35 -39.75
CA ILE A 187 10.95 -0.78 -38.70
C ILE A 187 12.36 -0.27 -39.02
N ALA A 188 12.77 -0.31 -40.29
CA ALA A 188 14.06 0.22 -40.71
C ALA A 188 14.22 1.71 -40.38
N ILE A 189 13.20 2.52 -40.70
CA ILE A 189 13.16 3.95 -40.35
C ILE A 189 13.22 4.15 -38.83
N ALA A 190 12.48 3.34 -38.06
CA ALA A 190 12.46 3.43 -36.61
C ALA A 190 13.85 3.13 -36.01
N ILE A 191 14.52 2.07 -36.45
CA ILE A 191 15.87 1.70 -36.00
C ILE A 191 16.87 2.82 -36.32
N GLU A 192 16.82 3.35 -37.53
CA GLU A 192 17.69 4.45 -37.95
C GLU A 192 17.46 5.70 -37.09
N SER A 193 16.21 6.07 -36.81
CA SER A 193 15.87 7.21 -35.96
C SER A 193 16.38 7.05 -34.53
N VAL A 194 16.28 5.85 -33.96
CA VAL A 194 16.79 5.52 -32.62
C VAL A 194 18.32 5.57 -32.63
N TYR A 195 18.96 4.98 -33.65
CA TYR A 195 20.40 4.99 -33.78
C TYR A 195 20.97 6.41 -33.87
N TYR A 196 20.37 7.27 -34.70
CA TYR A 196 20.75 8.68 -34.78
C TYR A 196 20.50 9.42 -33.47
N GLY A 197 19.37 9.17 -32.80
CA GLY A 197 19.08 9.76 -31.49
C GLY A 197 20.12 9.38 -30.43
N VAL A 198 20.60 8.13 -30.44
CA VAL A 198 21.66 7.66 -29.53
C VAL A 198 23.01 8.27 -29.89
N GLN A 199 23.37 8.34 -31.17
CA GLN A 199 24.62 8.96 -31.62
C GLN A 199 24.68 10.45 -31.29
N LEU A 200 23.57 11.17 -31.46
CA LEU A 200 23.47 12.59 -31.08
C LEU A 200 23.72 12.78 -29.59
N LYS A 201 23.12 11.94 -28.72
CA LYS A 201 23.35 12.00 -27.28
C LYS A 201 24.82 11.73 -26.91
N LYS A 202 25.44 10.72 -27.52
CA LYS A 202 26.86 10.43 -27.31
C LYS A 202 27.77 11.58 -27.74
N ASN A 203 27.45 12.26 -28.84
CA ASN A 203 28.22 13.42 -29.29
C ASN A 203 28.12 14.58 -28.29
N VAL A 204 26.92 14.84 -27.75
CA VAL A 204 26.73 15.84 -26.69
C VAL A 204 27.50 15.47 -25.43
N GLU A 205 27.47 14.20 -25.02
CA GLU A 205 28.26 13.71 -23.88
C GLU A 205 29.77 13.89 -24.10
N LEU A 206 30.27 13.65 -25.32
CA LEU A 206 31.66 13.87 -25.68
C LEU A 206 32.06 15.35 -25.64
N GLU A 207 31.21 16.25 -26.12
CA GLU A 207 31.43 17.70 -26.04
C GLU A 207 31.55 18.18 -24.59
N VAL A 208 30.67 17.72 -23.70
CA VAL A 208 30.72 18.03 -22.26
C VAL A 208 32.00 17.51 -21.61
N ILE A 209 32.44 16.29 -21.96
CA ILE A 209 33.69 15.72 -21.45
C ILE A 209 34.89 16.55 -21.94
N GLU A 210 34.89 17.02 -23.18
CA GLU A 210 35.94 17.89 -23.70
C GLU A 210 35.99 19.25 -23.00
N GLU A 211 34.84 19.86 -22.70
CA GLU A 211 34.75 21.10 -21.94
C GLU A 211 35.27 20.95 -20.51
N GLN A 212 34.96 19.83 -19.85
CA GLN A 212 35.50 19.50 -18.53
C GLN A 212 37.02 19.30 -18.56
N ARG A 213 37.56 18.66 -19.60
CA ARG A 213 39.02 18.55 -19.79
C ARG A 213 39.68 19.92 -20.05
N LYS A 214 39.02 20.80 -20.80
CA LYS A 214 39.49 22.18 -21.05
C LYS A 214 39.47 23.03 -19.77
N THR A 215 38.49 22.86 -18.89
CA THR A 215 38.44 23.59 -17.61
C THR A 215 39.43 23.05 -16.58
N GLN A 216 39.63 21.72 -16.50
CA GLN A 216 40.64 21.10 -15.64
C GLN A 216 42.09 21.42 -16.08
N SER A 217 42.36 21.48 -17.38
CA SER A 217 43.67 21.91 -17.91
C SER A 217 43.95 23.41 -17.70
N LYS A 218 42.91 24.26 -17.67
CA LYS A 218 43.05 25.68 -17.29
C LYS A 218 43.24 25.86 -15.78
N GLY A 219 42.57 25.06 -14.94
CA GLY A 219 42.75 25.08 -13.48
C GLY A 219 44.14 24.65 -13.03
N SER A 220 44.70 23.61 -13.65
CA SER A 220 46.07 23.14 -13.36
C SER A 220 47.17 24.13 -13.81
N LYS A 221 46.95 24.90 -14.88
CA LYS A 221 47.84 26.01 -15.28
C LYS A 221 47.76 27.20 -14.32
N LYS A 222 46.60 27.46 -13.69
CA LYS A 222 46.43 28.54 -12.71
C LYS A 222 46.97 28.16 -11.32
N ALA A 223 46.89 26.88 -10.94
CA ALA A 223 47.49 26.37 -9.69
C ALA A 223 49.03 26.38 -9.73
N LYS A 224 49.66 26.10 -10.88
CA LYS A 224 51.12 26.25 -11.02
C LYS A 224 51.61 27.71 -10.96
N LYS A 225 50.77 28.69 -11.33
CA LYS A 225 51.13 30.12 -11.27
C LYS A 225 50.86 30.80 -9.92
N GLY A 226 50.23 30.09 -8.98
CA GLY A 226 49.90 30.59 -7.64
C GLY A 226 50.82 30.10 -6.53
N THR A 227 51.89 29.36 -6.86
CA THR A 227 52.82 28.77 -5.86
C THR A 227 54.27 29.28 -6.04
N GLU A 228 54.48 30.33 -6.83
CA GLU A 228 55.81 30.90 -7.15
C GLU A 228 55.93 32.40 -6.82
N VAL A 229 55.02 33.00 -6.02
CA VAL A 229 55.02 34.47 -5.79
C VAL A 229 55.48 34.88 -4.38
N ASP A 230 55.73 33.96 -3.45
CA ASP A 230 56.10 34.33 -2.06
C ASP A 230 57.59 34.18 -1.70
N GLU A 231 58.47 33.83 -2.65
CA GLU A 231 59.92 33.76 -2.39
C GLU A 231 60.69 34.27 -3.61
N GLU A 232 60.83 35.60 -3.76
CA GLU A 232 61.98 36.27 -4.41
C GLU A 232 61.77 37.80 -4.48
N GLU A 233 61.57 38.44 -3.33
CA GLU A 233 62.10 39.80 -3.13
C GLU A 233 63.32 39.66 -2.22
N ILE A 234 64.52 39.96 -2.73
CA ILE A 234 65.59 40.78 -2.10
C ILE A 234 66.94 40.56 -2.82
N ARG A 235 67.51 41.69 -3.31
CA ARG A 235 68.90 42.03 -3.73
C ARG A 235 69.30 41.88 -5.21
N VAL A 236 69.98 42.83 -5.87
CA VAL A 236 70.43 44.24 -5.64
C VAL A 236 71.14 44.69 -6.95
N HIS A 237 71.01 45.98 -7.34
CA HIS A 237 71.83 46.85 -8.24
C HIS A 237 72.32 46.32 -9.61
N GLY A 238 72.46 47.08 -10.71
CA GLY A 238 72.37 48.49 -11.12
C GLY A 238 72.49 48.46 -12.68
N GLU A 239 72.00 49.39 -13.46
CA GLU A 239 72.63 50.66 -13.85
C GLU A 239 71.67 51.39 -14.80
N GLU A 240 71.92 52.69 -14.93
CA GLU A 240 71.17 53.74 -15.60
C GLU A 240 70.96 53.51 -17.11
N ASP A 241 69.83 53.95 -17.65
CA ASP A 241 69.85 54.96 -18.71
C ASP A 241 68.48 55.60 -18.96
N LEU A 242 68.54 56.92 -19.11
CA LEU A 242 67.43 57.82 -19.41
C LEU A 242 66.90 57.62 -20.84
N THR A 243 65.60 57.82 -21.07
CA THR A 243 65.07 59.03 -21.75
C THR A 243 63.57 58.89 -22.11
N ASP A 244 62.81 59.88 -21.65
CA ASP A 244 61.86 60.74 -22.35
C ASP A 244 60.68 60.22 -23.21
N GLN A 245 59.54 60.83 -22.85
CA GLN A 245 58.45 61.35 -23.69
C GLN A 245 57.28 60.43 -24.05
N ASP A 246 56.20 60.64 -23.27
CA ASP A 246 54.88 61.09 -23.73
C ASP A 246 54.47 60.73 -25.15
N PHE A 247 53.31 60.11 -25.31
CA PHE A 247 52.24 60.72 -26.10
C PHE A 247 50.89 60.11 -25.71
N GLU A 248 49.93 61.03 -25.62
CA GLU A 248 48.49 60.89 -25.35
C GLU A 248 47.76 59.85 -26.20
#